data_AF-E6SSZ1-F1
#
_entry.id   AF-E6SSZ1-F1
#
_cell.length_a   1.000
_cell.length_b   1.000
_cell.length_c   1.000
_cell.angle_alpha   90.00
_cell.angle_beta   90.00
_cell.angle_gamma   90.00
#
_symmetry.space_group_name_H-M   'P 1'
#
loop_
_entity.id
_entity.type
_entity.pdbx_description
1 polymer ?
#
loop_
_entity_poly.entity_id
_entity_poly.type
_entity_poly.pdbx_seq_one_letter_code
_entity_poly.pdbx_strand_id
1 'polypeptide(L)'
;MKYILLICTLLLCLSCEEDKSVDPTLMPQETTTGENTFGCLIDGWVYVSGRWGTPVTSVSKEDGNTYLTIDAKVGPTSHIRISIVNPQQEKAVAYIKASFDSQELEDGKVIVTRMSDGIISGTFEGTRLKKGRFDLRYKE
;
A
#
# COMPACT_ATOMS: atom_id res chain seq x y z
N MET A 1 6.86 -56.14 9.37
CA MET A 1 6.49 -55.28 8.22
C MET A 1 5.32 -54.34 8.57
N LYS A 2 5.39 -53.51 9.62
CA LYS A 2 4.29 -52.59 10.02
C LYS A 2 4.73 -51.13 10.21
N TYR A 3 6.03 -50.86 10.07
CA TYR A 3 6.61 -49.52 10.23
C TYR A 3 6.98 -48.86 8.89
N ILE A 4 7.02 -49.62 7.79
CA ILE A 4 7.38 -49.09 6.46
C ILE A 4 6.24 -48.22 5.89
N LEU A 5 4.98 -48.56 6.20
CA LEU A 5 3.80 -47.76 5.81
C LEU A 5 3.70 -46.43 6.57
N LEU A 6 4.37 -46.29 7.73
CA LEU A 6 4.34 -45.06 8.53
C LEU A 6 5.41 -44.04 8.09
N ILE A 7 6.46 -44.50 7.40
CA ILE A 7 7.58 -43.66 6.97
C ILE A 7 7.27 -42.96 5.64
N CYS A 8 6.48 -43.60 4.76
CA CYS A 8 6.02 -42.97 3.50
C CYS A 8 5.06 -41.80 3.71
N THR A 9 4.29 -41.75 4.81
CA THR A 9 3.38 -40.64 5.11
C THR A 9 4.09 -39.39 5.59
N LEU A 10 5.31 -39.49 6.15
CA LEU A 10 6.10 -38.33 6.58
C LEU A 10 6.79 -37.60 5.41
N LEU A 11 6.97 -38.26 4.27
CA LEU A 11 7.65 -37.71 3.09
C LEU A 11 6.73 -36.90 2.15
N LEU A 12 5.42 -36.88 2.40
CA LEU A 12 4.44 -36.13 1.61
C LEU A 12 4.23 -34.68 2.10
N CYS A 13 4.95 -34.23 3.13
CA CYS A 13 5.00 -32.83 3.54
C CYS A 13 6.08 -32.03 2.78
N LEU A 14 6.40 -32.43 1.55
CA LEU A 14 7.20 -31.63 0.62
C LEU A 14 6.38 -30.39 0.26
N SER A 15 6.63 -29.32 1.00
CA SER A 15 6.48 -27.90 0.65
C SER A 15 5.72 -27.66 -0.65
N CYS A 16 4.41 -27.37 -0.55
CA CYS A 16 3.80 -26.50 -1.55
C CYS A 16 4.59 -25.18 -1.48
N GLU A 17 5.53 -24.97 -2.41
CA GLU A 17 5.94 -23.60 -2.72
C GLU A 17 4.69 -22.93 -3.29
N GLU A 18 3.99 -22.17 -2.45
CA GLU A 18 2.94 -21.27 -2.91
C GLU A 18 3.53 -20.43 -4.03
N ASP A 19 2.82 -20.35 -5.15
CA ASP A 19 3.16 -19.42 -6.20
C ASP A 19 3.04 -18.00 -5.62
N LYS A 20 4.18 -17.45 -5.20
CA LYS A 20 4.30 -16.10 -4.64
C LYS A 20 4.12 -15.03 -5.71
N SER A 21 3.82 -15.41 -6.96
CA SER A 21 3.47 -14.44 -7.98
C SER A 21 2.16 -13.77 -7.59
N VAL A 22 2.29 -12.53 -7.16
CA VAL A 22 1.18 -11.63 -6.99
C VAL A 22 0.51 -11.42 -8.33
N ASP A 23 -0.79 -11.72 -8.43
CA ASP A 23 -1.60 -11.31 -9.58
C ASP A 23 -1.66 -9.77 -9.62
N PRO A 24 -0.92 -9.12 -10.54
CA PRO A 24 -0.85 -7.67 -10.61
C PRO A 24 -2.17 -7.05 -11.08
N THR A 25 -3.11 -7.83 -11.61
CA THR A 25 -4.43 -7.35 -12.02
C THR A 25 -5.27 -6.88 -10.83
N LEU A 26 -4.90 -7.29 -9.61
CA LEU A 26 -5.55 -6.84 -8.39
C LEU A 26 -5.09 -5.45 -7.94
N MET A 27 -3.93 -4.97 -8.41
CA MET A 27 -3.45 -3.62 -8.12
C MET A 27 -4.23 -2.59 -8.94
N PRO A 28 -4.48 -1.39 -8.38
CA PRO A 28 -5.08 -0.32 -9.17
C PRO A 28 -4.15 0.09 -10.32
N GLN A 29 -4.78 0.51 -11.41
CA GLN A 29 -4.07 1.13 -12.53
C GLN A 29 -3.46 2.45 -12.08
N GLU A 30 -2.33 2.83 -12.69
CA GLU A 30 -1.77 4.17 -12.49
C GLU A 30 -2.61 5.15 -13.30
N THR A 31 -3.49 5.88 -12.63
CA THR A 31 -4.37 6.90 -13.21
C THR A 31 -4.10 8.25 -12.56
N THR A 32 -4.62 9.31 -13.20
CA THR A 32 -4.52 10.67 -12.68
C THR A 32 -5.87 11.37 -12.69
N THR A 33 -6.98 10.64 -12.57
CA THR A 33 -8.36 11.16 -12.74
C THR A 33 -9.10 11.33 -11.41
N GLY A 34 -8.48 10.94 -10.29
CA GLY A 34 -9.07 10.99 -8.96
C GLY A 34 -10.09 9.87 -8.75
N GLU A 35 -9.76 8.63 -9.16
CA GLU A 35 -10.62 7.44 -9.03
C GLU A 35 -10.83 6.97 -7.58
N ASN A 36 -10.13 7.59 -6.62
CA ASN A 36 -10.07 7.19 -5.21
C ASN A 36 -9.58 5.75 -5.01
N THR A 37 -8.45 5.43 -5.65
CA THR A 37 -7.80 4.12 -5.54
C THR A 37 -6.54 4.20 -4.69
N PHE A 38 -6.25 3.11 -3.99
CA PHE A 38 -5.01 2.90 -3.26
C PHE A 38 -4.64 1.42 -3.31
N GLY A 39 -3.37 1.11 -3.53
CA GLY A 39 -2.86 -0.26 -3.48
C GLY A 39 -1.36 -0.33 -3.27
N CYS A 40 -0.89 -1.38 -2.61
CA CYS A 40 0.53 -1.71 -2.49
C CYS A 40 0.74 -3.20 -2.21
N LEU A 41 2.00 -3.61 -2.24
CA LEU A 41 2.45 -4.87 -1.70
C LEU A 41 3.06 -4.67 -0.32
N ILE A 42 2.72 -5.54 0.62
CA ILE A 42 3.43 -5.68 1.89
C ILE A 42 3.89 -7.13 1.99
N ASP A 43 5.20 -7.34 2.09
CA ASP A 43 5.83 -8.68 2.16
C ASP A 43 5.39 -9.65 1.06
N GLY A 44 5.09 -9.11 -0.13
CA GLY A 44 4.62 -9.88 -1.28
C GLY A 44 3.10 -10.13 -1.32
N TRP A 45 2.31 -9.58 -0.40
CA TRP A 45 0.84 -9.67 -0.43
C TRP A 45 0.20 -8.39 -0.93
N VAL A 46 -0.87 -8.51 -1.73
CA VAL A 46 -1.62 -7.35 -2.27
C VAL A 46 -2.57 -6.80 -1.22
N TYR A 47 -2.47 -5.49 -1.00
CA TYR A 47 -3.41 -4.73 -0.19
C TYR A 47 -3.98 -3.58 -1.01
N VAL A 48 -5.29 -3.57 -1.19
CA VAL A 48 -6.01 -2.56 -1.98
C VAL A 48 -7.25 -2.07 -1.26
N SER A 49 -7.60 -0.81 -1.43
CA SER A 49 -8.72 -0.22 -0.69
C SER A 49 -10.10 -0.59 -1.23
N GLY A 50 -10.25 -0.65 -2.56
CA GLY A 50 -11.52 -0.73 -3.30
C GLY A 50 -12.70 -1.38 -2.56
N ARG A 51 -12.72 -2.72 -2.48
CA ARG A 51 -13.83 -3.47 -1.87
C ARG A 51 -14.03 -3.22 -0.36
N TRP A 52 -13.03 -2.68 0.32
CA TRP A 52 -13.02 -2.47 1.77
C TRP A 52 -13.41 -1.05 2.14
N GLY A 53 -13.18 -0.08 1.26
CA GLY A 53 -13.62 1.29 1.40
C GLY A 53 -12.86 2.27 0.50
N THR A 54 -13.40 3.47 0.40
CA THR A 54 -12.73 4.58 -0.27
C THR A 54 -11.59 5.09 0.63
N PRO A 55 -10.35 5.24 0.13
CA PRO A 55 -9.29 5.90 0.87
C PRO A 55 -9.69 7.32 1.23
N VAL A 56 -9.27 7.77 2.40
CA VAL A 56 -9.53 9.12 2.90
C VAL A 56 -8.22 9.89 2.90
N THR A 57 -8.30 11.16 2.50
CA THR A 57 -7.19 12.10 2.56
C THR A 57 -7.47 13.15 3.64
N SER A 58 -6.42 13.57 4.35
CA SER A 58 -6.47 14.73 5.25
C SER A 58 -5.22 15.57 5.09
N VAL A 59 -5.40 16.89 5.10
CA VAL A 59 -4.31 17.87 5.01
C VAL A 59 -4.12 18.52 6.38
N SER A 60 -2.87 18.63 6.81
CA SER A 60 -2.50 19.31 8.06
C SER A 60 -1.22 20.11 7.87
N LYS A 61 -1.01 21.13 8.71
CA LYS A 61 0.20 21.96 8.72
C LYS A 61 0.81 21.96 10.11
N GLU A 62 2.08 21.61 10.21
CA GLU A 62 2.83 21.52 11.47
C GLU A 62 4.29 21.87 11.19
N ASP A 63 4.89 22.71 12.03
CA ASP A 63 6.29 23.15 11.94
C ASP A 63 6.72 23.68 10.55
N GLY A 64 5.81 24.37 9.86
CA GLY A 64 6.04 24.92 8.52
C GLY A 64 5.95 23.90 7.38
N ASN A 65 5.73 22.61 7.69
CA ASN A 65 5.48 21.56 6.72
C ASN A 65 3.98 21.37 6.49
N THR A 66 3.61 21.03 5.25
CA THR A 66 2.28 20.52 4.91
C THR A 66 2.34 18.99 4.83
N TYR A 67 1.43 18.30 5.50
CA TYR A 67 1.29 16.86 5.44
C TYR A 67 -0.03 16.47 4.79
N LEU A 68 0.04 15.66 3.75
CA LEU A 68 -1.14 14.98 3.18
C LEU A 68 -1.13 13.53 3.64
N THR A 69 -2.04 13.19 4.53
CA THR A 69 -2.19 11.83 5.05
C THR A 69 -3.21 11.07 4.23
N ILE A 70 -2.83 9.87 3.80
CA ILE A 70 -3.70 8.91 3.14
C ILE A 70 -4.01 7.81 4.15
N ASP A 71 -5.28 7.53 4.36
CA ASP A 71 -5.77 6.40 5.16
C ASP A 71 -6.61 5.49 4.26
N ALA A 72 -6.14 4.27 4.04
CA ALA A 72 -6.76 3.30 3.16
C ALA A 72 -7.17 2.06 3.95
N LYS A 73 -8.48 1.81 4.03
CA LYS A 73 -9.00 0.54 4.56
C LYS A 73 -8.71 -0.58 3.58
N VAL A 74 -7.97 -1.61 3.98
CA VAL A 74 -7.52 -2.72 3.11
C VAL A 74 -7.96 -4.11 3.61
N GLY A 75 -8.79 -4.13 4.65
CA GLY A 75 -9.40 -5.33 5.20
C GLY A 75 -10.64 -5.00 6.05
N PRO A 76 -11.29 -6.00 6.68
CA PRO A 76 -12.46 -5.77 7.53
C PRO A 76 -12.19 -4.77 8.65
N THR A 77 -11.03 -4.90 9.27
CA THR A 77 -10.54 -4.07 10.40
C THR A 77 -9.20 -3.42 10.10
N SER A 78 -8.63 -3.65 8.91
CA SER A 78 -7.24 -3.28 8.63
C SER A 78 -7.09 -2.06 7.74
N HIS A 79 -6.12 -1.21 8.07
CA HIS A 79 -5.85 0.07 7.46
C HIS A 79 -4.35 0.25 7.19
N ILE A 80 -4.03 0.84 6.04
CA ILE A 80 -2.69 1.35 5.73
C ILE A 80 -2.75 2.87 5.77
N ARG A 81 -1.79 3.48 6.46
CA ARG A 81 -1.65 4.93 6.53
C ARG A 81 -0.26 5.36 6.09
N ILE A 82 -0.17 6.46 5.35
CA ILE A 82 1.09 7.18 5.06
C ILE A 82 0.84 8.69 5.08
N SER A 83 1.82 9.49 5.48
CA SER A 83 1.75 10.95 5.45
C SER A 83 2.83 11.53 4.53
N ILE A 84 2.42 12.10 3.38
CA ILE A 84 3.31 12.71 2.40
C ILE A 84 3.74 14.08 2.90
N VAL A 85 5.06 14.32 2.97
CA VAL A 85 5.64 15.57 3.46
C VAL A 85 5.83 16.53 2.29
N ASN A 86 5.25 17.73 2.41
CA ASN A 86 5.31 18.80 1.41
C ASN A 86 5.06 18.28 -0.02
N PRO A 87 3.90 17.65 -0.27
CA PRO A 87 3.62 17.03 -1.57
C PRO A 87 3.76 18.06 -2.69
N GLN A 88 4.44 17.66 -3.76
CA GLN A 88 4.66 18.52 -4.92
C GLN A 88 4.64 17.69 -6.20
N GLN A 89 3.88 18.14 -7.20
CA GLN A 89 3.77 17.47 -8.49
C GLN A 89 5.14 17.31 -9.18
N GLU A 90 5.31 16.18 -9.86
CA GLU A 90 6.50 15.79 -10.63
C GLU A 90 7.77 15.67 -9.78
N LYS A 91 7.62 15.55 -8.45
CA LYS A 91 8.75 15.37 -7.53
C LYS A 91 8.65 14.07 -6.75
N ALA A 92 9.84 13.52 -6.49
CA ALA A 92 10.03 12.53 -5.45
C ALA A 92 10.13 13.24 -4.10
N VAL A 93 9.19 12.96 -3.20
CA VAL A 93 9.11 13.51 -1.84
C VAL A 93 9.06 12.36 -0.82
N ALA A 94 9.27 12.67 0.46
CA ALA A 94 9.16 11.66 1.51
C ALA A 94 7.69 11.40 1.88
N TYR A 95 7.37 10.15 2.24
CA TYR A 95 6.27 9.89 3.15
C TYR A 95 6.83 9.45 4.50
N ILE A 96 6.11 9.79 5.56
CA ILE A 96 6.42 9.43 6.94
C ILE A 96 5.21 8.77 7.62
N LYS A 97 5.41 8.28 8.85
CA LYS A 97 4.33 7.74 9.70
C LYS A 97 3.58 6.62 8.98
N ALA A 98 4.32 5.80 8.23
CA ALA A 98 3.72 4.65 7.58
C ALA A 98 3.28 3.65 8.63
N SER A 99 2.07 3.12 8.49
CA SER A 99 1.59 2.06 9.38
C SER A 99 0.69 1.08 8.64
N PHE A 100 0.69 -0.15 9.12
CA PHE A 100 -0.34 -1.14 8.82
C PHE A 100 -0.96 -1.56 10.16
N ASP A 101 -2.21 -1.19 10.34
CA ASP A 101 -2.91 -1.24 11.63
C ASP A 101 -2.13 -0.47 12.72
N SER A 102 -1.83 -1.11 13.84
CA SER A 102 -1.04 -0.53 14.92
C SER A 102 0.47 -0.70 14.74
N GLN A 103 0.92 -1.37 13.67
CA GLN A 103 2.33 -1.57 13.39
C GLN A 103 2.89 -0.40 12.59
N GLU A 104 3.84 0.32 13.18
CA GLU A 104 4.66 1.29 12.45
C GLU A 104 5.55 0.56 11.42
N LEU A 105 5.65 1.18 10.25
CA LEU A 105 6.43 0.72 9.12
C LEU A 105 7.44 1.80 8.75
N GLU A 106 8.46 1.40 8.01
CA GLU A 106 9.50 2.32 7.61
C GLU A 106 8.96 3.37 6.63
N ASP A 107 9.44 4.60 6.84
CA ASP A 107 9.26 5.72 5.93
C ASP A 107 9.82 5.40 4.54
N GLY A 108 9.42 6.19 3.55
CA GLY A 108 9.81 5.96 2.18
C GLY A 108 9.60 7.17 1.29
N LYS A 109 9.42 6.91 -0.01
CA LYS A 109 9.32 7.94 -1.02
C LYS A 109 8.04 7.81 -1.82
N VAL A 110 7.49 8.95 -2.19
CA VAL A 110 6.38 9.09 -3.13
C VAL A 110 6.86 9.86 -4.35
N ILE A 111 6.57 9.37 -5.54
CA ILE A 111 6.64 10.14 -6.78
C ILE A 111 5.22 10.65 -7.06
N VAL A 112 5.00 11.95 -6.86
CA VAL A 112 3.69 12.57 -7.10
C VAL A 112 3.57 12.87 -8.58
N THR A 113 2.72 12.15 -9.30
CA THR A 113 2.52 12.32 -10.74
C THR A 113 1.49 13.40 -11.06
N ARG A 114 0.52 13.63 -10.18
CA ARG A 114 -0.44 14.74 -10.28
C ARG A 114 -0.70 15.34 -8.89
N MET A 115 -0.79 16.66 -8.82
CA MET A 115 -1.29 17.40 -7.66
C MET A 115 -1.93 18.72 -8.14
N SER A 116 -3.12 18.61 -8.71
CA SER A 116 -3.88 19.74 -9.24
C SER A 116 -5.37 19.45 -9.18
N ASP A 117 -6.20 20.48 -9.15
CA ASP A 117 -7.67 20.38 -9.25
C ASP A 117 -8.31 19.47 -8.16
N GLY A 118 -7.72 19.47 -6.96
CA GLY A 118 -8.16 18.61 -5.85
C GLY A 118 -7.89 17.12 -6.08
N ILE A 119 -6.99 16.76 -6.99
CA ILE A 119 -6.54 15.40 -7.27
C ILE A 119 -5.06 15.28 -6.92
N ILE A 120 -4.71 14.23 -6.18
CA ILE A 120 -3.33 13.81 -5.98
C ILE A 120 -3.17 12.36 -6.42
N SER A 121 -2.16 12.11 -7.25
CA SER A 121 -1.88 10.78 -7.80
C SER A 121 -0.39 10.53 -7.73
N GLY A 122 0.00 9.26 -7.60
CA GLY A 122 1.41 8.92 -7.52
C GLY A 122 1.69 7.46 -7.25
N THR A 123 2.99 7.16 -7.24
CA THR A 123 3.52 5.86 -6.84
C THR A 123 4.38 6.02 -5.60
N PHE A 124 4.51 4.97 -4.79
CA PHE A 124 5.32 5.02 -3.58
C PHE A 124 6.07 3.71 -3.33
N GLU A 125 7.22 3.85 -2.70
CA GLU A 125 8.14 2.77 -2.37
C GLU A 125 8.78 3.03 -1.01
N GLY A 126 8.85 1.99 -0.18
CA GLY A 126 9.56 1.96 1.10
C GLY A 126 10.28 0.64 1.30
N THR A 127 10.64 0.31 2.54
CA THR A 127 11.29 -0.97 2.85
C THR A 127 10.31 -2.13 2.68
N ARG A 128 9.17 -2.11 3.38
CA ARG A 128 8.14 -3.15 3.31
C ARG A 128 7.00 -2.84 2.34
N LEU A 129 6.61 -1.57 2.21
CA LEU A 129 5.60 -1.14 1.25
C LEU A 129 6.25 -1.05 -0.14
N LYS A 130 5.85 -1.93 -1.05
CA LYS A 130 6.38 -2.02 -2.41
C LYS A 130 5.31 -1.77 -3.45
N LYS A 131 5.70 -1.28 -4.62
CA LYS A 131 4.84 -1.05 -5.80
C LYS A 131 3.57 -0.26 -5.46
N GLY A 132 3.66 0.68 -4.53
CA GLY A 132 2.54 1.46 -4.07
C GLY A 132 1.98 2.38 -5.16
N ARG A 133 0.66 2.52 -5.22
CA ARG A 133 -0.08 3.33 -6.20
C ARG A 133 -1.28 3.98 -5.53
N PHE A 134 -1.54 5.23 -5.86
CA PHE A 134 -2.78 5.90 -5.47
C PHE A 134 -3.22 6.92 -6.51
N ASP A 135 -4.52 7.13 -6.59
CA ASP A 135 -5.15 8.20 -7.38
C ASP A 135 -6.37 8.70 -6.60
N LEU A 136 -6.23 9.82 -5.90
CA LEU A 136 -7.14 10.24 -4.84
C LEU A 136 -7.63 11.66 -5.05
N ARG A 137 -8.83 11.94 -4.55
CA ARG A 137 -9.28 13.31 -4.34
C ARG A 137 -8.86 13.79 -2.96
N TYR A 138 -8.51 15.07 -2.86
CA TYR A 138 -8.20 15.73 -1.59
C TYR A 138 -8.86 17.10 -1.51
N LYS A 139 -9.04 17.56 -0.27
CA LYS A 139 -9.50 18.92 0.05
C LYS A 139 -8.42 19.57 0.89
N GLU A 140 -8.10 20.82 0.56
CA GLU A 140 -7.19 21.66 1.34
C GLU A 140 -7.83 22.20 2.62
#